data_AF-A0A7R7T8G2-F1
#
_entry.id   AF-A0A7R7T8G2-F1
#
_cell.length_a   1.000
_cell.length_b   1.000
_cell.length_c   1.000
_cell.angle_alpha   90.00
_cell.angle_beta   90.00
_cell.angle_gamma   90.00
#
_symmetry.space_group_name_H-M   'P 1'
#
loop_
_entity.id
_entity.type
_entity.pdbx_description
1 polymer ?
#
loop_
_entity_poly.entity_id
_entity_poly.type
_entity_poly.pdbx_seq_one_letter_code
_entity_poly.pdbx_strand_id
1 'polypeptide(L)'
;MALPFDDASVAGMARTEPIETVQRSVSGYVADMAKDLRAIATNADLPVLAYLLSVAEEEARSTHRSLRTETTAKVLADADGLYPSPDDS
;
A
#
# COMPACT_ATOMS: atom_id res chain seq x y z
N MET A 1 15.92 -28.56 38.15
CA MET A 1 14.78 -28.51 37.20
C MET A 1 14.85 -27.14 36.53
N ALA A 2 15.45 -27.08 35.33
CA ALA A 2 15.58 -25.85 34.54
C ALA A 2 14.65 -26.01 33.32
N LEU A 3 13.80 -25.02 33.07
CA LEU A 3 12.96 -24.99 31.87
C LEU A 3 13.79 -24.45 30.69
N PRO A 4 13.84 -25.14 29.54
CA PRO A 4 14.50 -24.65 28.35
C PRO A 4 13.51 -23.76 27.59
N PHE A 5 13.61 -22.45 27.80
CA PHE A 5 13.10 -21.48 26.83
C PHE A 5 14.24 -21.03 25.93
N ASP A 6 14.95 -22.01 25.37
CA ASP A 6 15.57 -21.86 24.06
C ASP A 6 14.43 -21.85 23.05
N ASP A 7 13.86 -20.67 22.78
CA ASP A 7 13.57 -20.32 21.39
C ASP A 7 13.36 -18.82 21.20
N ALA A 8 14.42 -18.04 21.47
CA ALA A 8 14.53 -16.67 20.96
C ALA A 8 14.74 -16.63 19.42
N SER A 9 14.67 -17.77 18.73
CA SER A 9 14.91 -17.86 17.28
C SER A 9 13.63 -17.74 16.42
N VAL A 10 12.43 -17.91 17.00
CA VAL A 10 11.16 -17.76 16.24
C VAL A 10 10.72 -16.29 16.09
N ALA A 11 11.33 -15.35 16.83
CA ALA A 11 11.09 -13.92 16.66
C ALA A 11 11.81 -13.32 15.43
N GLY A 12 12.45 -14.15 14.59
CA GLY A 12 13.28 -13.73 13.45
C GLY A 12 12.58 -13.64 12.10
N MET A 13 11.24 -13.71 12.01
CA MET A 13 10.53 -13.55 10.74
C MET A 13 9.22 -12.77 10.87
N ALA A 14 9.23 -11.63 11.55
CA ALA A 14 8.31 -10.57 11.15
C ALA A 14 8.80 -10.09 9.78
N ARG A 15 8.28 -10.67 8.70
CA ARG A 15 8.36 -10.10 7.36
C ARG A 15 7.69 -8.73 7.44
N THR A 16 8.44 -7.70 7.81
CA THR A 16 7.99 -6.32 7.71
C THR A 16 7.82 -6.07 6.23
N GLU A 17 6.58 -6.19 5.75
CA GLU A 17 6.24 -5.69 4.43
C GLU A 17 6.75 -4.25 4.33
N PRO A 18 7.35 -3.86 3.20
CA PRO A 18 7.81 -2.49 3.02
C PRO A 18 6.67 -1.53 3.35
N ILE A 19 6.95 -0.46 4.12
CA ILE A 19 5.91 0.51 4.53
C ILE A 19 5.12 1.03 3.32
N GLU A 20 5.78 1.15 2.16
CA GLU A 20 5.18 1.54 0.88
C GLU A 20 4.13 0.53 0.37
N THR A 21 4.34 -0.79 0.53
CA THR A 21 3.35 -1.80 0.13
C THR A 21 2.13 -1.77 1.03
N VAL A 22 2.33 -1.51 2.33
CA VAL A 22 1.24 -1.34 3.30
C VAL A 22 0.42 -0.09 2.97
N GLN A 23 1.05 1.06 2.74
CA GLN A 23 0.34 2.30 2.37
C GLN A 23 -0.44 2.17 1.07
N ARG A 24 0.11 1.44 0.10
CA ARG A 24 -0.59 1.17 -1.17
C ARG A 24 -1.79 0.24 -0.98
N SER A 25 -1.65 -0.79 -0.17
CA SER A 25 -2.76 -1.69 0.21
C SER A 25 -3.87 -0.91 0.92
N VAL A 26 -3.52 -0.09 1.91
CA VAL A 26 -4.47 0.70 2.69
C VAL A 26 -5.21 1.71 1.81
N SER A 27 -4.52 2.44 0.92
CA SER A 27 -5.18 3.38 0.00
C SER A 27 -6.14 2.71 -0.98
N GLY A 28 -5.79 1.51 -1.48
CA GLY A 28 -6.72 0.72 -2.29
C GLY A 28 -7.95 0.27 -1.52
N TYR A 29 -7.75 -0.26 -0.31
CA TYR A 29 -8.83 -0.68 0.58
C TYR A 29 -9.80 0.46 0.95
N VAL A 30 -9.27 1.66 1.23
CA VAL A 30 -10.10 2.84 1.52
C VAL A 30 -10.93 3.26 0.30
N ALA A 31 -10.39 3.16 -0.91
CA ALA A 31 -11.15 3.47 -2.13
C ALA A 31 -12.33 2.50 -2.33
N ASP A 32 -12.12 1.21 -2.06
CA ASP A 32 -13.19 0.20 -2.17
C ASP A 32 -14.26 0.40 -1.08
N MET A 33 -13.87 0.65 0.17
CA MET A 33 -14.82 0.96 1.24
C MET A 33 -15.64 2.22 0.93
N ALA A 34 -15.00 3.28 0.45
CA ALA A 34 -15.69 4.53 0.12
C ALA A 34 -16.74 4.32 -0.99
N LYS A 35 -16.42 3.49 -1.98
CA LYS A 35 -17.35 3.10 -3.05
C LYS A 35 -18.56 2.34 -2.50
N ASP A 36 -18.33 1.35 -1.64
CA ASP A 36 -19.41 0.53 -1.05
C ASP A 36 -20.32 1.38 -0.15
N LEU A 37 -19.72 2.21 0.70
CA LEU A 37 -20.46 3.16 1.55
C LEU A 37 -21.23 4.18 0.72
N ARG A 38 -20.69 4.62 -0.42
CA ARG A 38 -21.41 5.54 -1.31
C ARG A 38 -22.68 4.89 -1.84
N ALA A 39 -22.61 3.63 -2.27
CA ALA A 39 -23.79 2.90 -2.73
C ALA A 39 -24.85 2.79 -1.63
N ILE A 40 -24.43 2.52 -0.38
CA ILE A 40 -25.34 2.51 0.78
C ILE A 40 -25.96 3.90 1.02
N ALA A 41 -25.16 4.95 0.99
CA ALA A 41 -25.62 6.33 1.20
C ALA A 41 -26.60 6.79 0.10
N THR A 42 -26.37 6.41 -1.15
CA THR A 42 -27.30 6.67 -2.26
C THR A 42 -28.62 5.93 -2.04
N ASN A 43 -28.58 4.66 -1.64
CA ASN A 43 -29.80 3.88 -1.38
C ASN A 43 -30.58 4.37 -0.15
N ALA A 44 -29.89 4.99 0.82
CA ALA A 44 -30.49 5.59 2.00
C ALA A 44 -30.95 7.05 1.79
N ASP A 45 -30.86 7.59 0.57
CA ASP A 45 -31.19 8.97 0.20
C ASP A 45 -30.42 10.02 1.04
N LEU A 46 -29.13 9.77 1.25
CA LEU A 46 -28.19 10.65 1.96
C LEU A 46 -27.23 11.33 0.95
N PRO A 47 -27.69 12.33 0.18
CA PRO A 47 -26.95 12.87 -0.96
C PRO A 47 -25.63 13.55 -0.56
N VAL A 48 -25.61 14.25 0.58
CA VAL A 48 -24.39 14.90 1.09
C VAL A 48 -23.34 13.86 1.48
N LEU A 49 -23.76 12.77 2.13
CA LEU A 49 -22.85 11.69 2.51
C LEU A 49 -22.32 10.96 1.26
N ALA A 50 -23.18 10.68 0.29
CA ALA A 50 -22.76 10.08 -0.97
C ALA A 50 -21.74 10.95 -1.73
N TYR A 51 -21.90 12.28 -1.69
CA TYR A 51 -20.93 13.22 -2.25
C TYR A 51 -19.60 13.21 -1.49
N LEU A 52 -19.62 13.26 -0.15
CA LEU A 52 -18.37 13.20 0.63
C LEU A 52 -17.61 11.89 0.40
N LEU A 53 -18.34 10.78 0.25
CA LEU A 53 -17.75 9.47 -0.04
C LEU A 53 -17.18 9.38 -1.46
N SER A 54 -17.77 10.06 -2.45
CA SER A 54 -17.17 10.12 -3.79
C SER A 54 -15.86 10.93 -3.80
N VAL A 55 -15.78 12.00 -3.02
CA VAL A 55 -14.53 12.76 -2.82
C VAL A 55 -13.48 11.88 -2.16
N ALA A 56 -13.83 11.19 -1.06
CA ALA A 56 -12.90 10.31 -0.35
C ALA A 56 -12.40 9.14 -1.23
N GLU A 57 -13.27 8.56 -2.06
CA GLU A 57 -12.92 7.53 -3.04
C GLU A 57 -11.88 8.05 -4.04
N GLU A 58 -12.06 9.26 -4.58
CA GLU A 58 -11.13 9.82 -5.57
C GLU A 58 -9.77 10.16 -4.95
N GLU A 59 -9.73 10.72 -3.74
CA GLU A 59 -8.48 11.00 -3.02
C GLU A 59 -7.69 9.72 -2.71
N ALA A 60 -8.40 8.65 -2.29
CA ALA A 60 -7.79 7.36 -2.03
C ALA A 60 -7.23 6.72 -3.31
N ARG A 61 -7.96 6.80 -4.44
CA ARG A 61 -7.46 6.35 -5.75
C ARG A 61 -6.27 7.16 -6.24
N SER A 62 -6.31 8.48 -6.08
CA SER A 62 -5.22 9.37 -6.43
C SER A 62 -3.94 8.97 -5.67
N THR A 63 -4.05 8.81 -4.36
CA THR A 63 -2.96 8.34 -3.49
C THR A 63 -2.43 6.98 -3.95
N HIS A 64 -3.31 6.02 -4.23
CA HIS A 64 -2.93 4.69 -4.70
C HIS A 64 -2.16 4.73 -6.03
N ARG A 65 -2.61 5.56 -6.98
CA ARG A 65 -1.93 5.77 -8.28
C ARG A 65 -0.57 6.44 -8.11
N SER A 66 -0.45 7.42 -7.22
CA SER A 66 0.82 8.10 -6.93
C SER A 66 1.85 7.13 -6.34
N LEU A 67 1.47 6.36 -5.32
CA LEU A 67 2.33 5.35 -4.70
C LEU A 67 2.75 4.26 -5.69
N ARG A 68 1.85 3.85 -6.60
CA ARG A 68 2.18 2.94 -7.70
C ARG A 68 3.25 3.53 -8.62
N THR A 69 3.13 4.79 -8.99
CA THR A 69 4.04 5.44 -9.94
C THR A 69 5.42 5.63 -9.30
N GLU A 70 5.46 6.05 -8.03
CA GLU A 70 6.71 6.21 -7.28
C GLU A 70 7.45 4.88 -7.09
N THR A 71 6.74 3.81 -6.69
CA THR A 71 7.35 2.47 -6.57
C THR A 71 7.90 1.96 -7.90
N THR A 72 7.20 2.21 -9.01
CA THR A 72 7.67 1.80 -10.34
C THR A 72 8.92 2.59 -10.76
N ALA A 73 8.96 3.89 -10.46
CA ALA A 73 10.11 4.74 -10.75
C ALA A 73 11.36 4.36 -9.93
N LYS A 74 11.19 4.04 -8.63
CA LYS A 74 12.29 3.54 -7.78
C LYS A 74 12.86 2.22 -8.27
N VAL A 75 12.00 1.25 -8.63
CA VAL A 75 12.45 -0.05 -9.16
C VAL A 75 13.22 0.10 -10.48
N LEU A 76 12.81 1.01 -11.36
CA LEU A 76 13.54 1.30 -12.60
C LEU A 76 14.92 1.93 -12.34
N ALA A 77 15.02 2.86 -11.38
CA ALA A 77 16.28 3.50 -11.02
C ALA A 77 17.30 2.51 -10.40
N ASP A 78 16.83 1.59 -9.56
CA ASP A 78 17.69 0.54 -8.97
C ASP A 78 18.16 -0.48 -10.03
N ALA A 79 17.35 -0.75 -11.06
CA ALA A 79 17.71 -1.66 -12.14
C ALA A 79 18.79 -1.09 -13.08
N ASP A 80 18.77 0.23 -13.35
CA ASP A 80 19.78 0.91 -14.17
C ASP A 80 21.14 1.06 -13.46
N GLY A 81 21.19 0.98 -12.13
CA GLY A 81 22.43 1.02 -11.35
C GLY A 81 23.21 -0.30 -11.26
N LEU A 82 22.66 -1.41 -11.79
CA LEU A 82 23.20 -2.77 -11.59
C LEU A 82 24.02 -3.31 -12.78
N TYR A 83 24.12 -2.57 -13.88
CA TYR A 83 25.02 -2.95 -14.98
C TYR A 83 26.35 -2.19 -14.85
N PRO A 84 27.47 -2.86 -14.52
CA PRO A 84 28.78 -2.26 -14.71
C PRO A 84 28.95 -1.97 -16.21
N SER A 85 29.32 -0.73 -16.52
CA SER A 85 29.70 -0.33 -17.87
C SER A 85 30.76 -1.30 -18.40
N PRO A 86 30.59 -1.92 -19.58
CA PRO A 86 31.52 -2.93 -20.09
C PRO A 86 32.86 -2.35 -20.59
N ASP A 87 33.15 -1.07 -20.36
CA ASP A 87 34.37 -0.40 -20.81
C ASP A 87 35.18 0.12 -19.62
N ASP A 88 36.01 -0.76 -19.06
CA ASP A 88 37.32 -0.43 -18.49
C ASP A 88 38.12 -1.75 -18.44
N SER A 89 38.68 -2.13 -19.59
CA SER A 89 39.68 -3.20 -19.74
C SER A 89 40.97 -2.63 -20.31
#